data_AF-A0A1I0BVS5-F1
#
_entry.id   AF-A0A1I0BVS5-F1
#
_cell.length_a   1.000
_cell.length_b   1.000
_cell.length_c   1.000
_cell.angle_alpha   90.00
_cell.angle_beta   90.00
_cell.angle_gamma   90.00
#
_symmetry.space_group_name_H-M   'P 1'
#
loop_
_entity.id
_entity.type
_entity.pdbx_description
1 polymer ?
#
loop_
_entity_poly.entity_id
_entity_poly.type
_entity_poly.pdbx_seq_one_letter_code
_entity_poly.pdbx_strand_id
1 'polypeptide(L)'
;MSYAEYVKHYFTLPDCIIFLVLALVLLAVVYAVFYIYSKGRFKNPRKMQHEFFSLTERFYELIFSGGSIIGFMAAYYLINRFVTAGPFFVFWSSYKDYLLLVFMIISILLNTFCDHVLVKLKRLNKSEMASIRLTGMLYMIIIFCYIKFIYEDNNYDMFITYFLTLMIGRFVYFDASFKDFLHCIKQAAANIPIMIMGLTYLGILCLYGYSTSYLLKHNGVITNIFFCHLYIVVAIFVLHFIPEIYFKKKEKERGNRPKKKKRPKPSDVDEDVELEEIDIEILDL
;
A
#
# COMPACT_ATOMS: atom_id res chain seq x y z
N MET A 1 27.30 -4.90 20.31
CA MET A 1 25.99 -4.63 20.93
C MET A 1 25.32 -5.96 21.20
N SER A 2 24.95 -6.22 22.45
CA SER A 2 24.17 -7.40 22.83
C SER A 2 22.71 -7.28 22.36
N TYR A 3 21.95 -8.38 22.35
CA TYR A 3 20.52 -8.34 22.01
C TYR A 3 19.73 -7.36 22.91
N ALA A 4 20.03 -7.35 24.22
CA ALA A 4 19.34 -6.48 25.18
C ALA A 4 19.61 -4.99 24.91
N GLU A 5 20.85 -4.63 24.58
CA GLU A 5 21.21 -3.26 24.19
C GLU A 5 20.55 -2.86 22.87
N TYR A 6 20.47 -3.78 21.91
CA TYR A 6 19.80 -3.56 20.62
C TYR A 6 18.32 -3.23 20.82
N VAL A 7 17.60 -4.04 21.60
CA VAL A 7 16.19 -3.77 21.92
C VAL A 7 16.05 -2.44 22.66
N LYS A 8 16.88 -2.19 23.68
CA LYS A 8 16.80 -0.95 24.46
C LYS A 8 16.98 0.28 23.58
N HIS A 9 17.90 0.24 22.61
CA HIS A 9 18.18 1.34 21.67
C HIS A 9 16.95 1.74 20.83
N TYR A 10 16.21 0.78 20.25
CA TYR A 10 15.05 1.13 19.41
C TYR A 10 13.82 1.57 20.22
N PHE A 11 13.72 1.14 21.49
CA PHE A 11 12.62 1.52 22.38
C PHE A 11 12.97 2.66 23.34
N THR A 12 14.06 3.41 23.09
CA THR A 12 14.34 4.62 23.88
C THR A 12 13.31 5.71 23.60
N LEU A 13 12.81 6.31 24.69
CA LEU A 13 12.06 7.55 24.64
C LEU A 13 13.04 8.72 24.78
N PRO A 14 12.91 9.80 23.98
CA PRO A 14 11.73 10.17 23.18
C PRO A 14 11.75 9.72 21.70
N ASP A 15 12.87 9.18 21.21
CA ASP A 15 13.11 8.99 19.77
C ASP A 15 12.07 8.08 19.08
N CYS A 16 11.65 7.01 19.75
CA CYS A 16 10.60 6.11 19.28
C CYS A 16 9.27 6.84 19.00
N ILE A 17 8.87 7.77 19.87
CA ILE A 17 7.63 8.55 19.70
C ILE A 17 7.78 9.54 18.55
N ILE A 18 8.91 10.23 18.46
CA ILE A 18 9.18 11.18 17.38
C ILE A 18 9.12 10.48 16.02
N PHE A 19 9.70 9.29 15.93
CA PHE A 19 9.68 8.48 14.72
C PHE A 19 8.26 8.02 14.35
N LEU A 20 7.45 7.62 15.33
CA LEU A 20 6.04 7.29 15.11
C LEU A 20 5.23 8.51 14.65
N VAL A 21 5.44 9.68 15.26
CA VAL A 21 4.78 10.93 14.86
C VAL A 21 5.15 11.30 13.43
N LEU A 22 6.42 11.17 13.04
CA LEU A 22 6.85 11.40 11.67
C LEU A 22 6.14 10.46 10.69
N ALA A 23 6.03 9.16 11.02
CA ALA A 23 5.28 8.21 10.21
C ALA A 23 3.80 8.63 10.06
N LEU A 24 3.13 9.01 11.17
CA LEU A 24 1.75 9.49 11.12
C LEU A 24 1.58 10.73 10.23
N VAL A 25 2.50 11.70 10.31
CA VAL A 25 2.48 12.91 9.49
C VAL A 25 2.65 12.57 8.00
N LEU A 26 3.62 11.71 7.65
CA LEU A 26 3.84 11.30 6.27
C LEU A 26 2.65 10.54 5.70
N LEU A 27 2.01 9.66 6.48
CA LEU A 27 0.79 8.97 6.07
C LEU A 27 -0.38 9.95 5.87
N ALA A 28 -0.51 10.97 6.72
CA ALA A 28 -1.51 12.02 6.52
C ALA A 28 -1.27 12.82 5.22
N VAL A 29 0.00 13.08 4.86
CA VAL A 29 0.37 13.69 3.58
C VAL A 29 -0.04 12.79 2.40
N VAL A 30 0.22 11.48 2.48
CA VAL A 30 -0.21 10.51 1.46
C VAL A 30 -1.74 10.55 1.28
N TYR A 31 -2.51 10.57 2.36
CA TYR A 31 -3.97 10.72 2.26
C TYR A 31 -4.38 12.06 1.65
N ALA A 32 -3.71 13.16 1.99
CA ALA A 32 -3.99 14.46 1.39
C ALA A 32 -3.78 14.42 -0.13
N VAL A 33 -2.70 13.79 -0.60
CA VAL A 33 -2.43 13.58 -2.03
C VAL A 33 -3.53 12.74 -2.68
N PHE A 34 -3.91 11.60 -2.08
CA PHE A 34 -5.01 10.78 -2.59
C PHE A 34 -6.35 11.53 -2.65
N TYR A 35 -6.63 12.35 -1.65
CA TYR A 35 -7.85 13.15 -1.59
C TYR A 35 -7.88 14.23 -2.69
N ILE A 36 -6.78 14.95 -2.87
CA ILE A 36 -6.65 15.98 -3.92
C ILE A 36 -6.79 15.35 -5.30
N TYR A 37 -6.08 14.23 -5.54
CA TYR A 37 -6.18 13.47 -6.79
C TYR A 37 -7.62 13.03 -7.08
N SER A 38 -8.27 12.41 -6.10
CA SER A 38 -9.65 11.92 -6.24
C SER A 38 -10.64 13.05 -6.49
N LYS A 39 -10.46 14.20 -5.82
CA LYS A 39 -11.30 15.40 -5.99
C LYS A 39 -11.11 16.05 -7.37
N GLY A 40 -9.89 16.06 -7.89
CA GLY A 40 -9.59 16.58 -9.23
C GLY A 40 -10.20 15.72 -10.33
N ARG A 41 -10.20 14.39 -10.16
CA ARG A 41 -10.69 13.43 -11.16
C ARG A 41 -12.22 13.29 -11.18
N PHE A 42 -12.87 13.32 -10.02
CA PHE A 42 -14.31 13.04 -9.92
C PHE A 42 -15.09 14.18 -9.26
N LYS A 43 -16.02 14.79 -10.02
CA LYS A 43 -16.97 15.80 -9.51
C LYS A 43 -18.06 15.18 -8.61
N ASN A 44 -18.41 13.91 -8.82
CA ASN A 44 -19.40 13.21 -8.00
C ASN A 44 -18.76 12.75 -6.67
N PRO A 45 -19.32 13.15 -5.52
CA PRO A 45 -18.70 12.84 -4.23
C PRO A 45 -18.65 11.36 -3.87
N ARG A 46 -19.59 10.53 -4.34
CA ARG A 46 -19.56 9.09 -4.08
C ARG A 46 -18.45 8.39 -4.85
N LYS A 47 -18.24 8.79 -6.12
CA LYS A 47 -17.14 8.27 -6.94
C LYS A 47 -15.78 8.73 -6.43
N MET A 48 -15.68 9.99 -6.00
CA MET A 48 -14.48 10.53 -5.35
C MET A 48 -14.12 9.76 -4.07
N GLN A 49 -15.10 9.45 -3.22
CA GLN A 49 -14.89 8.62 -2.02
C GLN A 49 -14.39 7.22 -2.39
N HIS A 50 -15.04 6.59 -3.36
CA HIS A 50 -14.65 5.25 -3.82
C HIS A 50 -13.21 5.22 -4.32
N GLU A 51 -12.80 6.21 -5.12
CA GLU A 51 -11.43 6.31 -5.62
C GLU A 51 -10.42 6.51 -4.50
N PHE A 52 -10.72 7.40 -3.54
CA PHE A 52 -9.84 7.64 -2.40
C PHE A 52 -9.60 6.34 -1.59
N PHE A 53 -10.67 5.60 -1.27
CA PHE A 53 -10.55 4.34 -0.56
C PHE A 53 -9.84 3.27 -1.38
N SER A 54 -10.08 3.22 -2.69
CA SER A 54 -9.36 2.32 -3.60
C SER A 54 -7.85 2.58 -3.57
N LEU A 55 -7.42 3.83 -3.80
CA LEU A 55 -6.00 4.20 -3.76
C LEU A 55 -5.34 3.89 -2.40
N THR A 56 -6.09 4.11 -1.32
CA THR A 56 -5.64 3.83 0.04
C THR A 56 -5.48 2.32 0.29
N GLU A 57 -6.44 1.49 -0.13
CA GLU A 57 -6.35 0.03 -0.05
C GLU A 57 -5.17 -0.51 -0.87
N ARG A 58 -4.95 0.03 -2.09
CA ARG A 58 -3.81 -0.34 -2.94
C ARG A 58 -2.47 0.01 -2.30
N PHE A 59 -2.40 1.16 -1.63
CA PHE A 59 -1.21 1.57 -0.90
C PHE A 59 -0.92 0.65 0.29
N TYR A 60 -1.94 0.26 1.05
CA TYR A 60 -1.77 -0.68 2.16
C TYR A 60 -1.29 -2.04 1.69
N GLU A 61 -1.95 -2.60 0.67
CA GLU A 61 -1.56 -3.89 0.07
C GLU A 61 -0.09 -3.87 -0.34
N LEU A 62 0.37 -2.78 -0.97
CA LEU A 62 1.77 -2.62 -1.34
C LEU A 62 2.70 -2.67 -0.11
N ILE A 63 2.41 -1.88 0.93
CA ILE A 63 3.24 -1.79 2.14
C ILE A 63 3.23 -3.12 2.90
N PHE A 64 2.09 -3.80 3.04
CA PHE A 64 1.98 -5.09 3.70
C PHE A 64 2.72 -6.18 2.92
N SER A 65 2.53 -6.23 1.60
CA SER A 65 3.18 -7.22 0.75
C SER A 65 4.71 -7.10 0.77
N GLY A 66 5.26 -5.87 0.74
CA GLY A 66 6.69 -5.63 0.87
C GLY A 66 7.20 -5.84 2.30
N GLY A 67 6.43 -5.35 3.28
CA GLY A 67 6.75 -5.42 4.70
C GLY A 67 6.85 -6.84 5.24
N SER A 68 6.01 -7.77 4.80
CA SER A 68 6.11 -9.17 5.21
C SER A 68 7.43 -9.80 4.75
N ILE A 69 7.83 -9.56 3.50
CA ILE A 69 9.05 -10.16 2.92
C ILE A 69 10.28 -9.61 3.65
N ILE A 70 10.32 -8.29 3.83
CA ILE A 70 11.37 -7.63 4.59
C ILE A 70 11.39 -8.09 6.05
N GLY A 71 10.23 -8.32 6.66
CA GLY A 71 10.14 -8.79 8.04
C GLY A 71 10.74 -10.16 8.26
N PHE A 72 10.43 -11.12 7.39
CA PHE A 72 11.05 -12.45 7.47
C PHE A 72 12.55 -12.42 7.16
N MET A 73 12.98 -11.57 6.24
CA MET A 73 14.40 -11.36 5.96
C MET A 73 15.13 -10.70 7.14
N ALA A 74 14.52 -9.70 7.78
CA ALA A 74 15.05 -9.07 8.97
C ALA A 74 15.11 -10.06 10.14
N ALA A 75 14.08 -10.89 10.32
CA ALA A 75 14.08 -11.95 11.33
C ALA A 75 15.23 -12.95 11.10
N TYR A 76 15.39 -13.46 9.86
CA TYR A 76 16.51 -14.32 9.52
C TYR A 76 17.86 -13.64 9.79
N TYR A 77 18.01 -12.39 9.37
CA TYR A 77 19.21 -11.61 9.58
C TYR A 77 19.56 -11.48 11.07
N LEU A 78 18.57 -11.15 11.90
CA LEU A 78 18.74 -11.02 13.35
C LEU A 78 19.08 -12.36 14.01
N ILE A 79 18.42 -13.46 13.61
CA ILE A 79 18.75 -14.80 14.13
C ILE A 79 20.19 -15.15 13.77
N ASN A 80 20.59 -14.98 12.51
CA ASN A 80 21.96 -15.24 12.06
C ASN A 80 22.99 -14.34 12.78
N ARG A 81 22.60 -13.11 13.16
CA ARG A 81 23.46 -12.15 13.86
C ARG A 81 23.70 -12.50 15.33
N PHE A 82 22.66 -12.96 16.03
CA PHE A 82 22.70 -13.16 17.48
C PHE A 82 22.92 -14.62 17.90
N VAL A 83 22.59 -15.58 17.05
CA VAL A 83 22.83 -17.00 17.32
C VAL A 83 24.25 -17.32 16.89
N THR A 84 25.18 -17.28 17.86
CA THR A 84 26.62 -17.51 17.61
C THR A 84 27.17 -18.76 18.30
N ALA A 85 26.41 -19.38 19.22
CA ALA A 85 26.84 -20.58 19.95
C ALA A 85 25.65 -21.45 20.41
N GLY A 86 25.93 -22.72 20.70
CA GLY A 86 24.98 -23.68 21.28
C GLY A 86 24.36 -24.66 20.29
N PRO A 87 23.50 -25.60 20.75
CA PRO A 87 22.89 -26.63 19.91
C PRO A 87 22.05 -26.06 18.76
N PHE A 88 21.38 -24.92 19.01
CA PHE A 88 20.61 -24.22 17.98
C PHE A 88 21.49 -23.61 16.90
N PHE A 89 22.71 -23.16 17.22
CA PHE A 89 23.66 -22.67 16.21
C PHE A 89 24.10 -23.76 15.25
N VAL A 90 24.31 -24.99 15.73
CA VAL A 90 24.67 -26.13 14.87
C VAL A 90 23.54 -26.44 13.90
N PHE A 91 22.31 -26.56 14.41
CA PHE A 91 21.11 -26.76 13.57
C PHE A 91 20.94 -25.60 12.56
N TRP A 92 21.01 -24.35 13.04
CA TRP A 92 20.87 -23.17 12.19
C TRP A 92 21.92 -23.16 11.08
N SER A 93 23.19 -23.36 11.42
CA SER A 93 24.29 -23.34 10.46
C SER A 93 24.17 -24.41 9.38
N SER A 94 23.64 -25.59 9.72
CA SER A 94 23.42 -26.68 8.76
C SER A 94 22.23 -26.45 7.83
N TYR A 95 21.19 -25.73 8.27
CA TYR A 95 19.94 -25.58 7.51
C TYR A 95 19.58 -24.14 7.13
N LYS A 96 20.43 -23.15 7.42
CA LYS A 96 20.13 -21.71 7.23
C LYS A 96 19.60 -21.40 5.83
N ASP A 97 20.19 -21.99 4.79
CA ASP A 97 19.82 -21.76 3.39
C ASP A 97 18.40 -22.25 3.09
N TYR A 98 18.04 -23.44 3.58
CA TYR A 98 16.70 -24.01 3.45
C TYR A 98 15.68 -23.25 4.31
N LEU A 99 16.06 -22.85 5.52
CA LEU A 99 15.22 -22.05 6.41
C LEU A 99 14.90 -20.68 5.82
N LEU A 100 15.86 -20.07 5.13
CA LEU A 100 15.62 -18.81 4.43
C LEU A 100 14.54 -18.98 3.35
N LEU A 101 14.64 -20.03 2.52
CA LEU A 101 13.64 -20.34 1.51
C LEU A 101 12.25 -20.54 2.14
N VAL A 102 12.18 -21.30 3.25
CA VAL A 102 10.93 -21.51 4.00
C VAL A 102 10.36 -20.20 4.52
N PHE A 103 11.17 -19.32 5.11
CA PHE A 103 10.72 -18.01 5.58
C PHE A 103 10.16 -17.14 4.46
N MET A 104 10.76 -17.19 3.27
CA MET A 104 10.25 -16.47 2.11
C MET A 104 8.90 -17.02 1.62
N ILE A 105 8.72 -18.35 1.62
CA ILE A 105 7.43 -18.98 1.31
C ILE A 105 6.37 -18.59 2.35
N ILE A 106 6.71 -18.65 3.64
CA ILE A 106 5.81 -18.25 4.73
C ILE A 106 5.43 -16.78 4.58
N SER A 107 6.35 -15.89 4.21
CA SER A 107 6.03 -14.49 3.95
C SER A 107 4.96 -14.32 2.88
N ILE A 108 5.01 -15.11 1.81
CA ILE A 108 4.01 -15.03 0.73
C ILE A 108 2.64 -15.51 1.23
N LEU A 109 2.62 -16.54 2.08
CA LEU A 109 1.39 -17.02 2.72
C LEU A 109 0.84 -16.00 3.74
N LEU A 110 1.72 -15.36 4.50
CA LEU A 110 1.35 -14.34 5.49
C LEU A 110 0.69 -13.12 4.83
N ASN A 111 1.10 -12.74 3.62
CA ASN A 111 0.39 -11.70 2.85
C ASN A 111 -1.10 -12.06 2.73
N THR A 112 -1.42 -13.30 2.35
CA THR A 112 -2.82 -13.76 2.23
C THR A 112 -3.57 -13.70 3.56
N PHE A 113 -2.89 -13.93 4.69
CA PHE A 113 -3.48 -13.78 6.03
C PHE A 113 -3.71 -12.31 6.39
N CYS A 114 -2.73 -11.43 6.14
CA CYS A 114 -2.83 -9.99 6.37
C CYS A 114 -4.01 -9.37 5.59
N ASP A 115 -4.25 -9.81 4.35
CA ASP A 115 -5.34 -9.34 3.50
C ASP A 115 -6.74 -9.69 4.04
N HIS A 116 -6.84 -10.74 4.86
CA HIS A 116 -8.12 -11.14 5.45
C HIS A 116 -8.31 -10.51 6.84
N VAL A 117 -7.24 -10.40 7.63
CA VAL A 117 -7.30 -10.06 9.05
C VAL A 117 -7.01 -8.58 9.32
N LEU A 118 -5.98 -8.00 8.70
CA LEU A 118 -5.51 -6.65 9.02
C LEU A 118 -6.25 -5.55 8.26
N VAL A 119 -6.46 -5.75 6.96
CA VAL A 119 -7.23 -4.82 6.13
C VAL A 119 -8.29 -5.64 5.45
N LYS A 120 -9.57 -5.47 5.78
CA LYS A 120 -10.62 -6.05 4.94
C LYS A 120 -10.61 -5.28 3.62
N LEU A 121 -9.84 -5.72 2.62
CA LEU A 121 -9.87 -5.18 1.25
C LEU A 121 -11.25 -5.45 0.66
N LYS A 122 -12.20 -4.54 0.90
CA LYS A 122 -13.59 -4.70 0.49
C LYS A 122 -13.82 -4.29 -0.97
N ARG A 123 -12.90 -3.53 -1.57
CA ARG A 123 -13.14 -2.83 -2.84
C ARG A 123 -12.20 -3.23 -3.97
N LEU A 124 -11.19 -4.04 -3.69
CA LEU A 124 -10.22 -4.50 -4.67
C LEU A 124 -10.65 -5.81 -5.34
N ASN A 125 -10.60 -5.84 -6.68
CA ASN A 125 -10.84 -7.07 -7.42
C ASN A 125 -9.58 -7.98 -7.42
N LYS A 126 -9.75 -9.29 -7.59
CA LYS A 126 -8.65 -10.30 -7.62
C LYS A 126 -7.55 -9.96 -8.62
N SER A 127 -7.90 -9.42 -9.79
CA SER A 127 -6.93 -8.95 -10.81
C SER A 127 -6.08 -7.78 -10.30
N GLU A 128 -6.69 -6.85 -9.58
CA GLU A 128 -5.99 -5.68 -9.05
C GLU A 128 -5.05 -6.07 -7.91
N MET A 129 -5.46 -7.00 -7.05
CA MET A 129 -4.60 -7.57 -6.00
C MET A 129 -3.37 -8.24 -6.60
N ALA A 130 -3.55 -9.08 -7.64
CA ALA A 130 -2.43 -9.71 -8.33
C ALA A 130 -1.47 -8.68 -8.95
N SER A 131 -2.02 -7.63 -9.58
CA SER A 131 -1.23 -6.53 -10.14
C SER A 131 -0.45 -5.76 -9.07
N ILE A 132 -1.04 -5.50 -7.90
CA ILE A 132 -0.36 -4.78 -6.82
C ILE A 132 0.69 -5.64 -6.16
N ARG A 133 0.46 -6.94 -6.01
CA ARG A 133 1.49 -7.88 -5.55
C ARG A 133 2.67 -7.93 -6.52
N LEU A 134 2.41 -7.85 -7.83
CA LEU A 134 3.45 -7.67 -8.84
C LEU A 134 4.19 -6.34 -8.68
N THR A 135 3.48 -5.23 -8.47
CA THR A 135 4.09 -3.94 -8.13
C THR A 135 4.89 -4.02 -6.83
N GLY A 136 4.44 -4.77 -5.83
CA GLY A 136 5.15 -5.03 -4.58
C GLY A 136 6.45 -5.81 -4.78
N MET A 137 6.50 -6.74 -5.75
CA MET A 137 7.76 -7.38 -6.13
C MET A 137 8.74 -6.37 -6.74
N LEU A 138 8.26 -5.47 -7.62
CA LEU A 138 9.10 -4.39 -8.17
C LEU A 138 9.59 -3.43 -7.09
N TYR A 139 8.71 -3.06 -6.15
CA TYR A 139 9.06 -2.27 -4.97
C TYR A 139 10.21 -2.90 -4.19
N MET A 140 10.14 -4.21 -3.96
CA MET A 140 11.18 -4.99 -3.29
C MET A 140 12.48 -5.05 -4.08
N ILE A 141 12.44 -5.23 -5.40
CA ILE A 141 13.64 -5.17 -6.26
C ILE A 141 14.35 -3.83 -6.10
N ILE A 142 13.61 -2.70 -6.13
CA ILE A 142 14.20 -1.38 -6.00
C ILE A 142 14.88 -1.21 -4.63
N ILE A 143 14.27 -1.71 -3.55
CA ILE A 143 14.88 -1.71 -2.22
C ILE A 143 16.17 -2.54 -2.19
N PHE A 144 16.17 -3.73 -2.79
CA PHE A 144 17.37 -4.57 -2.85
C PHE A 144 18.48 -3.99 -3.71
N CYS A 145 18.14 -3.42 -4.86
CA CYS A 145 19.08 -2.65 -5.66
C CYS A 145 19.68 -1.51 -4.84
N TYR A 146 18.85 -0.75 -4.12
CA TYR A 146 19.33 0.31 -3.24
C TYR A 146 20.33 -0.21 -2.20
N ILE A 147 20.02 -1.32 -1.51
CA ILE A 147 20.93 -1.93 -0.52
C ILE A 147 22.25 -2.34 -1.18
N LYS A 148 22.20 -3.05 -2.32
CA LYS A 148 23.39 -3.56 -3.01
C LYS A 148 24.28 -2.44 -3.56
N PHE A 149 23.69 -1.41 -4.17
CA PHE A 149 24.45 -0.32 -4.80
C PHE A 149 25.02 0.69 -3.79
N ILE A 150 24.33 0.96 -2.68
CA ILE A 150 24.74 2.01 -1.73
C ILE A 150 25.62 1.46 -0.61
N TYR A 151 25.36 0.25 -0.13
CA TYR A 151 26.08 -0.31 1.02
C TYR A 151 27.25 -1.22 0.62
N GLU A 152 27.41 -1.53 -0.68
CA GLU A 152 28.45 -2.44 -1.21
C GLU A 152 28.60 -3.73 -0.37
N ASP A 153 27.49 -4.20 0.19
CA ASP A 153 27.50 -5.28 1.19
C ASP A 153 26.97 -6.59 0.59
N ASN A 154 27.88 -7.55 0.42
CA ASN A 154 27.57 -8.89 -0.06
C ASN A 154 26.80 -9.73 0.96
N ASN A 155 26.67 -9.28 2.22
CA ASN A 155 25.88 -9.98 3.24
C ASN A 155 24.41 -10.19 2.82
N TYR A 156 23.93 -9.43 1.83
CA TYR A 156 22.56 -9.52 1.36
C TYR A 156 22.37 -10.28 0.05
N ASP A 157 23.45 -10.67 -0.63
CA ASP A 157 23.40 -11.31 -1.95
C ASP A 157 22.61 -12.62 -1.94
N MET A 158 22.72 -13.36 -0.84
CA MET A 158 21.94 -14.57 -0.63
C MET A 158 20.44 -14.25 -0.62
N PHE A 159 20.00 -13.25 0.17
CA PHE A 159 18.58 -12.88 0.21
C PHE A 159 18.06 -12.40 -1.15
N ILE A 160 18.84 -11.57 -1.84
CA ILE A 160 18.48 -11.02 -3.14
C ILE A 160 18.33 -12.17 -4.13
N THR A 161 19.28 -13.12 -4.15
CA THR A 161 19.23 -14.30 -5.01
C THR A 161 17.98 -15.13 -4.73
N TYR A 162 17.69 -15.50 -3.48
CA TYR A 162 16.50 -16.30 -3.15
C TYR A 162 15.19 -15.57 -3.50
N PHE A 163 15.11 -14.26 -3.22
CA PHE A 163 13.94 -13.47 -3.60
C PHE A 163 13.75 -13.44 -5.12
N LEU A 164 14.81 -13.17 -5.88
CA LEU A 164 14.75 -13.16 -7.34
C LEU A 164 14.41 -14.53 -7.90
N THR A 165 14.97 -15.62 -7.37
CA THR A 165 14.62 -16.99 -7.77
C THR A 165 13.14 -17.30 -7.53
N LEU A 166 12.59 -16.95 -6.36
CA LEU A 166 11.16 -17.13 -6.06
C LEU A 166 10.28 -16.28 -6.97
N MET A 167 10.71 -15.05 -7.26
CA MET A 167 10.02 -14.15 -8.16
C MET A 167 10.01 -14.68 -9.60
N ILE A 168 11.15 -15.18 -10.09
CA ILE A 168 11.28 -15.83 -11.39
C ILE A 168 10.39 -17.08 -11.42
N GLY A 169 10.41 -17.93 -10.38
CA GLY A 169 9.54 -19.10 -10.31
C GLY A 169 8.06 -18.74 -10.42
N ARG A 170 7.65 -17.64 -9.78
CA ARG A 170 6.30 -17.07 -9.94
C ARG A 170 6.03 -16.62 -11.38
N PHE A 171 6.99 -16.01 -12.06
CA PHE A 171 6.84 -15.59 -13.46
C PHE A 171 6.82 -16.75 -14.45
N VAL A 172 7.63 -17.77 -14.24
CA VAL A 172 7.64 -18.99 -15.06
C VAL A 172 6.31 -19.73 -14.93
N TYR A 173 5.71 -19.77 -13.74
CA TYR A 173 4.34 -20.29 -13.57
C TYR A 173 3.30 -19.50 -14.39
N PHE A 174 3.49 -18.19 -14.57
CA PHE A 174 2.64 -17.35 -15.43
C PHE A 174 2.95 -17.50 -16.94
N ASP A 175 4.11 -18.06 -17.32
CA ASP A 175 4.57 -18.19 -18.72
C ASP A 175 3.70 -19.14 -19.57
N ALA A 176 2.87 -19.98 -18.94
CA ALA A 176 1.83 -20.72 -19.66
C ALA A 176 0.79 -19.79 -20.36
N SER A 177 0.75 -18.50 -20.02
CA SER A 177 -0.06 -17.47 -20.68
C SER A 177 0.63 -16.10 -20.66
N PHE A 178 1.61 -15.89 -21.55
CA PHE A 178 2.33 -14.60 -21.71
C PHE A 178 1.40 -13.37 -21.85
N LYS A 179 0.18 -13.56 -22.35
CA LYS A 179 -0.85 -12.52 -22.44
C LYS A 179 -1.30 -12.02 -21.06
N ASP A 180 -1.49 -12.93 -20.11
CA ASP A 180 -1.89 -12.59 -18.75
C ASP A 180 -0.76 -11.85 -18.02
N PHE A 181 0.49 -12.26 -18.27
CA PHE A 181 1.67 -11.57 -17.75
C PHE A 181 1.77 -10.12 -18.25
N LEU A 182 1.66 -9.89 -19.56
CA LEU A 182 1.69 -8.53 -20.15
C LEU A 182 0.56 -7.66 -19.61
N HIS A 183 -0.63 -8.24 -19.45
CA HIS A 183 -1.77 -7.56 -18.85
C HIS A 183 -1.50 -7.18 -17.39
N CYS A 184 -0.93 -8.09 -16.60
CA CYS A 184 -0.51 -7.82 -15.22
C CYS A 184 0.59 -6.73 -15.14
N ILE A 185 1.58 -6.73 -16.03
CA ILE A 185 2.60 -5.67 -16.12
C ILE A 185 1.96 -4.33 -16.44
N LYS A 186 1.06 -4.28 -17.43
CA LYS A 186 0.38 -3.02 -17.80
C LYS A 186 -0.43 -2.45 -16.64
N GLN A 187 -1.10 -3.32 -15.88
CA GLN A 187 -1.79 -2.90 -14.65
C GLN A 187 -0.81 -2.50 -13.55
N ALA A 188 0.32 -3.21 -13.39
CA ALA A 188 1.35 -2.87 -12.41
C ALA A 188 1.99 -1.51 -12.71
N ALA A 189 2.15 -1.18 -13.99
CA ALA A 189 2.60 0.12 -14.46
C ALA A 189 1.64 1.25 -14.05
N ALA A 190 0.32 1.00 -14.06
CA ALA A 190 -0.67 1.96 -13.56
C ALA A 190 -0.56 2.19 -12.03
N ASN A 191 0.02 1.25 -11.29
CA ASN A 191 0.27 1.36 -9.86
C ASN A 191 1.67 1.91 -9.52
N ILE A 192 2.52 2.23 -10.50
CA ILE A 192 3.84 2.86 -10.29
C ILE A 192 3.76 4.13 -9.43
N PRO A 193 2.78 5.05 -9.61
CA PRO A 193 2.70 6.24 -8.76
C PRO A 193 2.51 5.89 -7.27
N ILE A 194 1.75 4.84 -6.97
CA ILE A 194 1.56 4.35 -5.59
C ILE A 194 2.87 3.75 -5.06
N MET A 195 3.59 3.01 -5.91
CA MET A 195 4.91 2.48 -5.58
C MET A 195 5.91 3.58 -5.25
N ILE A 196 5.96 4.64 -6.07
CA ILE A 196 6.83 5.80 -5.84
C ILE A 196 6.48 6.46 -4.50
N MET A 197 5.20 6.66 -4.19
CA MET A 197 4.80 7.19 -2.88
C MET A 197 5.24 6.30 -1.72
N GLY A 198 5.12 4.96 -1.85
CA GLY A 198 5.63 4.02 -0.85
C GLY A 198 7.14 4.12 -0.67
N LEU A 199 7.90 4.22 -1.77
CA LEU A 199 9.37 4.37 -1.73
C LEU A 199 9.78 5.73 -1.16
N THR A 200 9.09 6.81 -1.51
CA THR A 200 9.37 8.14 -0.97
C THR A 200 9.06 8.21 0.52
N TYR A 201 7.94 7.63 0.96
CA TYR A 201 7.60 7.55 2.39
C TYR A 201 8.69 6.76 3.14
N LEU A 202 9.01 5.55 2.69
CA LEU A 202 10.09 4.76 3.28
C LEU A 202 11.43 5.53 3.28
N GLY A 203 11.76 6.16 2.16
CA GLY A 203 12.99 6.92 1.98
C GLY A 203 13.12 8.08 2.97
N ILE A 204 12.05 8.86 3.18
CA ILE A 204 12.04 9.96 4.16
C ILE A 204 12.26 9.42 5.58
N LEU A 205 11.58 8.33 5.97
CA LEU A 205 11.77 7.71 7.28
C LEU A 205 13.22 7.21 7.46
N CYS A 206 13.78 6.54 6.46
CA CYS A 206 15.16 6.08 6.49
C CYS A 206 16.14 7.27 6.59
N LEU A 207 15.96 8.32 5.78
CA LEU A 207 16.81 9.51 5.80
C LEU A 207 16.80 10.19 7.18
N TYR A 208 15.61 10.37 7.76
CA TYR A 208 15.48 10.95 9.09
C TYR A 208 16.07 10.05 10.17
N GLY A 209 15.81 8.74 10.11
CA GLY A 209 16.34 7.78 11.08
C GLY A 209 17.86 7.68 11.05
N TYR A 210 18.48 7.75 9.88
CA TYR A 210 19.95 7.75 9.77
C TYR A 210 20.59 9.09 10.10
N SER A 211 19.90 10.22 9.88
CA SER A 211 20.43 11.55 10.25
C SER A 211 20.39 11.79 11.77
N THR A 212 19.37 11.25 12.45
CA THR A 212 19.23 11.32 13.92
C THR A 212 19.99 10.21 14.66
N SER A 213 20.67 9.32 13.94
CA SER A 213 21.35 8.13 14.50
C SER A 213 20.42 7.17 15.26
N TYR A 214 19.11 7.32 15.09
CA TYR A 214 18.11 6.39 15.62
C TYR A 214 18.21 5.03 14.90
N LEU A 215 18.33 5.05 13.56
CA LEU A 215 18.62 3.86 12.77
C LEU A 215 20.12 3.60 12.76
N LEU A 216 20.52 2.43 13.26
CA LEU A 216 21.91 2.03 13.39
C LEU A 216 22.52 1.73 12.02
N LYS A 217 23.55 2.47 11.62
CA LYS A 217 24.24 2.29 10.33
C LYS A 217 25.04 0.99 10.24
N HIS A 218 25.48 0.44 11.37
CA HIS A 218 26.38 -0.70 11.41
C HIS A 218 25.60 -2.03 11.35
N ASN A 219 25.58 -2.64 10.16
CA ASN A 219 25.12 -4.01 9.90
C ASN A 219 23.69 -4.30 10.38
N GLY A 220 22.72 -3.74 9.66
CA GLY A 220 21.30 -4.02 9.86
C GLY A 220 20.37 -3.26 8.93
N VAL A 221 20.80 -2.94 7.71
CA VAL A 221 20.01 -2.08 6.78
C VAL A 221 18.64 -2.68 6.51
N ILE A 222 18.58 -4.00 6.27
CA ILE A 222 17.30 -4.73 6.13
C ILE A 222 16.45 -4.59 7.39
N THR A 223 17.05 -4.71 8.58
CA THR A 223 16.32 -4.55 9.84
C THR A 223 15.84 -3.12 10.05
N ASN A 224 16.62 -2.10 9.68
CA ASN A 224 16.20 -0.70 9.74
C ASN A 224 15.02 -0.43 8.80
N ILE A 225 15.10 -0.94 7.57
CA ILE A 225 14.01 -0.84 6.60
C ILE A 225 12.77 -1.58 7.13
N PHE A 226 12.95 -2.72 7.80
CA PHE A 226 11.86 -3.43 8.46
C PHE A 226 11.23 -2.59 9.58
N PHE A 227 12.03 -1.96 10.45
CA PHE A 227 11.53 -1.06 11.48
C PHE A 227 10.72 0.09 10.86
N CYS A 228 11.21 0.72 9.80
CA CYS A 228 10.44 1.74 9.07
C CYS A 228 9.10 1.18 8.58
N HIS A 229 9.06 -0.02 7.99
CA HIS A 229 7.80 -0.66 7.60
C HIS A 229 6.87 -0.91 8.78
N LEU A 230 7.38 -1.35 9.93
CA LEU A 230 6.60 -1.56 11.14
C LEU A 230 5.95 -0.26 11.60
N TYR A 231 6.69 0.85 11.62
CA TYR A 231 6.13 2.17 11.93
C TYR A 231 5.05 2.61 10.94
N ILE A 232 5.25 2.36 9.64
CA ILE A 232 4.22 2.65 8.62
C ILE A 232 2.97 1.81 8.88
N VAL A 233 3.11 0.52 9.18
CA VAL A 233 2.00 -0.39 9.48
C VAL A 233 1.23 0.05 10.72
N VAL A 234 1.94 0.45 11.79
CA VAL A 234 1.31 0.99 13.00
C VAL A 234 0.58 2.30 12.68
N ALA A 235 1.20 3.19 11.89
CA ALA A 235 0.56 4.43 11.46
C ALA A 235 -0.71 4.18 10.63
N ILE A 236 -0.70 3.19 9.75
CA ILE A 236 -1.87 2.73 8.99
C ILE A 236 -2.96 2.30 9.95
N PHE A 237 -2.65 1.46 10.93
CA PHE A 237 -3.64 0.96 11.89
C PHE A 237 -4.28 2.10 12.70
N VAL A 238 -3.48 3.09 13.11
CA VAL A 238 -3.98 4.26 13.86
C VAL A 238 -4.84 5.18 12.99
N LEU A 239 -4.40 5.49 11.76
CA LEU A 239 -5.08 6.48 10.91
C LEU A 239 -6.20 5.88 10.05
N HIS A 240 -6.29 4.56 9.86
CA HIS A 240 -7.27 3.92 8.99
C HIS A 240 -8.73 4.29 9.32
N PHE A 241 -9.06 4.46 10.59
CA PHE A 241 -10.42 4.78 11.04
C PHE A 241 -10.83 6.24 10.76
N ILE A 242 -9.87 7.15 10.63
CA ILE A 242 -10.14 8.60 10.53
C ILE A 242 -10.85 8.97 9.21
N PRO A 243 -10.40 8.51 8.03
CA PRO A 243 -11.10 8.78 6.78
C PRO A 243 -12.53 8.26 6.75
N GLU A 244 -12.80 7.06 7.31
CA GLU A 244 -14.15 6.51 7.38
C GLU A 244 -15.10 7.41 8.17
N ILE A 245 -14.65 7.87 9.35
CA ILE A 245 -15.42 8.79 10.19
C ILE A 245 -15.66 10.13 9.47
N TYR A 246 -14.61 10.68 8.84
CA TYR A 246 -14.69 11.94 8.10
C TYR A 246 -15.72 11.89 6.98
N PHE A 247 -15.69 10.83 6.15
CA PHE A 247 -16.62 10.70 5.03
C PHE A 247 -18.06 10.40 5.48
N LYS A 248 -18.25 9.62 6.55
CA LYS A 248 -19.57 9.37 7.14
C LYS A 248 -20.20 10.64 7.70
N LYS A 249 -19.41 11.49 8.37
CA LYS A 249 -19.86 12.81 8.86
C LYS A 249 -20.29 13.72 7.72
N LYS A 250 -19.48 13.81 6.66
CA LYS A 250 -19.76 14.63 5.48
C LYS A 250 -21.00 14.18 4.70
N GLU A 251 -21.29 12.88 4.69
CA GLU A 251 -22.53 12.35 4.10
C GLU A 251 -23.76 12.72 4.93
N LYS A 252 -23.68 12.60 6.27
CA LYS A 252 -24.76 13.07 7.18
C LYS A 252 -25.04 14.57 7.03
N GLU A 253 -24.00 15.40 6.96
CA GLU A 253 -24.14 16.85 6.76
C GLU A 253 -24.78 17.22 5.42
N ARG A 254 -24.57 16.40 4.38
CA ARG A 254 -25.23 16.58 3.07
C ARG A 254 -26.68 16.11 3.05
N GLY A 255 -27.00 15.04 3.78
CA GLY A 255 -28.37 14.56 3.96
C GLY A 255 -29.24 15.56 4.73
N ASN A 256 -28.65 16.29 5.69
CA ASN A 256 -29.34 17.31 6.50
C ASN A 256 -29.46 18.69 5.84
N ARG A 257 -28.90 18.91 4.64
CA ARG A 257 -29.15 20.18 3.92
C ARG A 257 -30.58 20.15 3.35
N PRO A 258 -31.44 21.13 3.64
CA PRO A 258 -32.76 21.18 3.05
C PRO A 258 -32.62 21.19 1.53
N LYS A 259 -33.32 20.27 0.84
CA LYS A 259 -33.41 20.28 -0.62
C LYS A 259 -33.91 21.67 -1.03
N LYS A 260 -33.03 22.50 -1.61
CA LYS A 260 -33.45 23.74 -2.27
C LYS A 260 -34.51 23.32 -3.29
N LYS A 261 -35.78 23.68 -3.05
CA LYS A 261 -36.85 23.58 -4.04
C LYS A 261 -36.30 24.20 -5.32
N LYS A 262 -36.23 23.43 -6.40
CA LYS A 262 -35.97 23.99 -7.73
C LYS A 262 -37.04 25.07 -7.93
N ARG A 263 -36.64 26.34 -7.99
CA ARG A 263 -37.55 27.39 -8.43
C ARG A 263 -37.95 27.06 -9.87
N PRO A 264 -39.25 27.01 -10.22
CA PRO A 264 -39.63 26.95 -11.62
C PRO A 264 -39.03 28.16 -12.33
N LYS A 265 -38.48 27.96 -13.52
CA LYS A 265 -38.02 29.06 -14.39
C LYS A 265 -39.26 29.87 -14.79
N PRO A 266 -39.30 31.18 -14.57
CA PRO A 266 -40.33 32.04 -15.12
C PRO A 266 -39.83 32.61 -16.45
N SER A 267 -40.39 32.12 -17.57
CA SER A 267 -40.61 32.86 -18.83
C SER A 267 -40.73 31.86 -19.98
N ASP A 268 -41.94 31.34 -20.17
CA ASP A 268 -42.51 31.09 -21.50
C ASP A 268 -43.97 31.52 -21.31
N VAL A 269 -44.19 32.83 -21.39
CA VAL A 269 -45.51 33.47 -21.39
C VAL A 269 -45.79 33.79 -22.85
N ASP A 270 -46.81 33.11 -23.37
CA ASP A 270 -47.76 33.51 -24.40
C ASP A 270 -47.24 34.22 -25.66
N GLU A 271 -47.33 33.51 -26.80
CA GLU A 271 -47.76 34.08 -28.08
C GLU A 271 -48.49 32.97 -28.88
N ASP A 272 -49.81 33.15 -29.01
CA ASP A 272 -50.70 32.88 -30.15
C ASP A 272 -50.97 31.41 -30.59
N VAL A 273 -52.14 30.83 -30.29
CA VAL A 273 -53.48 31.02 -30.93
C VAL A 273 -53.64 30.23 -32.24
N GLU A 274 -54.58 29.26 -32.18
CA GLU A 274 -55.43 28.67 -33.23
C GLU A 274 -54.78 27.98 -34.45
N LEU A 275 -55.07 26.68 -34.58
CA LEU A 275 -55.86 26.12 -35.69
C LEU A 275 -56.35 24.73 -35.25
N GLU A 276 -57.59 24.67 -34.75
CA GLU A 276 -58.35 23.43 -34.55
C GLU A 276 -58.71 22.83 -35.92
N GLU A 277 -58.48 21.52 -36.04
CA GLU A 277 -59.02 20.65 -37.08
C GLU A 277 -60.55 20.77 -37.10
N ILE A 278 -61.09 21.26 -38.22
CA ILE A 278 -62.49 21.10 -38.58
C ILE A 278 -62.57 19.94 -39.57
N ASP A 279 -62.80 18.73 -39.05
CA ASP A 279 -63.39 17.63 -39.82
C ASP A 279 -64.91 17.76 -39.69
N ILE A 280 -65.55 18.24 -40.76
CA ILE A 280 -67.01 18.23 -40.91
C ILE A 280 -67.40 16.83 -41.39
N GLU A 281 -68.11 16.11 -40.54
CA GLU A 281 -68.85 14.92 -40.93
C GLU A 281 -70.31 15.30 -41.24
N ILE A 282 -70.87 14.65 -42.26
CA ILE A 282 -72.28 14.18 -42.39
C ILE A 282 -73.16 14.76 -43.55
N LEU A 283 -73.38 13.85 -44.53
CA LEU A 283 -74.59 13.45 -45.32
C LEU A 283 -75.31 14.34 -46.34
N ASP A 284 -75.63 13.66 -47.46
CA ASP A 284 -76.82 13.69 -48.33
C ASP A 284 -77.33 15.01 -48.95
N LEU A 285 -77.03 15.19 -50.25
CA LEU A 285 -78.01 15.47 -51.33
C LEU A 285 -77.35 15.41 -52.72
#